data_AF-A0A850ESX5-F1
#
_entry.id   AF-A0A850ESX5-F1
#
_cell.length_a   1.000
_cell.length_b   1.000
_cell.length_c   1.000
_cell.angle_alpha   90.00
_cell.angle_beta   90.00
_cell.angle_gamma   90.00
#
_symmetry.space_group_name_H-M   'P 1'
#
loop_
_entity.id
_entity.type
_entity.pdbx_description
1 polymer ?
#
loop_
_entity_poly.entity_id
_entity_poly.type
_entity_poly.pdbx_seq_one_letter_code
_entity_poly.pdbx_strand_id
1 'polypeptide(L)'
;MKKISAVLLSLILLTSAYSSVQAAEKSLSVKLNGEQIQFSNSAPIIEKGVTLVPLRPLLEKLGVQVQWDQATRTVSGSKEGLSFSLKIGSTNATANGKTVKLDAAPKQIKNVTYVPLRFAAETTGYQVAWNQSLRQVSLTSGKQSESSKGFLWKVENKGNTVYMLGTIHTVDKTIYPLRPEIENAFNAADYLGVEIDFTKIVPDELTKLITDVSEFKDGTTLKDHISAATYNKVTAFLKENGLPENSFDNIKAWYAQQQMGTILGAKQDLDEGMGIDMYFMGKAINTKKPIIGLETFESQYQVFNNFSDSLQEKLLLQFLDPNSLPSSATEMSMDDILKVWKTGDEKNLVKFVDALRWDDDYFKGMQTDRNLAMAEKIKGYLNSDKKETYMIALGASHFAGDSGLVTMLEKAGYKVVKQ
;
A
#
# COMPACT_ATOMS: atom_id res chain seq x y z
N MET A 1 1.31 -8.69 -22.79
CA MET A 1 1.06 -7.81 -21.63
C MET A 1 0.15 -6.70 -22.11
N LYS A 2 -1.10 -6.64 -21.64
CA LYS A 2 -2.09 -5.68 -22.15
C LYS A 2 -1.76 -4.30 -21.57
N LYS A 3 -1.73 -3.27 -22.43
CA LYS A 3 -1.55 -1.87 -22.04
C LYS A 3 -2.74 -1.48 -21.16
N ILE A 4 -2.49 -1.20 -19.89
CA ILE A 4 -3.50 -0.66 -18.97
C ILE A 4 -3.48 0.86 -19.18
N SER A 5 -4.57 1.44 -19.68
CA SER A 5 -4.68 2.89 -19.89
C SER A 5 -4.44 3.64 -18.58
N ALA A 6 -3.71 4.76 -18.58
CA ALA A 6 -3.39 5.54 -17.38
C ALA A 6 -4.63 6.02 -16.58
N VAL A 7 -5.83 5.96 -17.18
CA VAL A 7 -7.12 6.23 -16.53
C VAL A 7 -7.58 5.10 -15.58
N LEU A 8 -7.04 3.88 -15.72
CA LEU A 8 -7.33 2.78 -14.79
C LEU A 8 -6.69 2.96 -13.40
N LEU A 9 -5.76 3.91 -13.22
CA LEU A 9 -5.08 4.13 -11.94
C LEU A 9 -5.80 5.07 -10.97
N SER A 10 -6.85 5.77 -11.40
CA SER A 10 -7.40 6.86 -10.58
C SER A 10 -8.51 6.48 -9.60
N LEU A 11 -8.95 5.22 -9.53
CA LEU A 11 -9.70 4.68 -8.39
C LEU A 11 -10.03 3.19 -8.63
N ILE A 12 -9.13 2.27 -8.29
CA ILE A 12 -9.58 0.92 -7.94
C ILE A 12 -9.94 1.00 -6.46
N LEU A 13 -11.18 1.38 -6.18
CA LEU A 13 -11.78 1.10 -4.88
C LEU A 13 -11.83 -0.42 -4.76
N LEU A 14 -10.86 -0.99 -4.03
CA LEU A 14 -10.93 -2.37 -3.55
C LEU A 14 -12.10 -2.46 -2.55
N THR A 15 -13.33 -2.49 -3.07
CA THR A 15 -14.51 -2.91 -2.31
C THR A 15 -14.43 -4.42 -2.14
N SER A 16 -13.48 -4.88 -1.33
CA SER A 16 -13.58 -6.20 -0.74
C SER A 16 -14.77 -6.14 0.22
N ALA A 17 -15.82 -6.89 -0.09
CA ALA A 17 -16.94 -7.09 0.81
C ALA A 17 -16.37 -7.62 2.13
N TYR A 18 -16.42 -6.80 3.19
CA TYR A 18 -16.09 -7.24 4.53
C TYR A 18 -17.21 -8.15 5.03
N SER A 19 -17.18 -9.40 4.61
CA SER A 19 -17.86 -10.46 5.34
C SER A 19 -17.22 -10.52 6.72
N SER A 20 -18.00 -10.22 7.77
CA SER A 20 -17.59 -10.42 9.16
C SER A 20 -17.48 -11.92 9.44
N VAL A 21 -16.41 -12.54 8.95
CA VAL A 21 -15.99 -13.85 9.41
C VAL A 21 -15.43 -13.62 10.79
N GLN A 22 -16.11 -14.17 11.80
CA GLN A 22 -15.62 -14.22 13.15
C GLN A 22 -14.26 -14.92 13.13
N ALA A 23 -13.21 -14.12 13.19
CA ALA A 23 -11.85 -14.58 12.96
C ALA A 23 -11.48 -15.53 14.10
N ALA A 24 -11.32 -16.81 13.76
CA ALA A 24 -10.55 -17.72 14.59
C ALA A 24 -9.20 -17.05 14.91
N GLU A 25 -8.70 -17.19 16.14
CA GLU A 25 -7.41 -16.63 16.50
C GLU A 25 -6.35 -17.05 15.47
N LYS A 26 -5.79 -16.06 14.75
CA LYS A 26 -4.79 -16.32 13.73
C LYS A 26 -3.59 -17.04 14.35
N SER A 27 -3.13 -18.10 13.71
CA SER A 27 -1.94 -18.82 14.14
C SER A 27 -0.69 -17.96 13.96
N LEU A 28 0.27 -18.10 14.88
CA LEU A 28 1.54 -17.38 14.78
C LEU A 28 2.30 -17.85 13.54
N SER A 29 2.58 -16.92 12.62
CA SER A 29 3.32 -17.19 11.38
C SER A 29 4.68 -16.48 11.36
N VAL A 30 5.65 -17.06 10.65
CA VAL A 30 6.96 -16.43 10.42
C VAL A 30 7.21 -16.39 8.92
N LYS A 31 7.60 -15.23 8.39
CA LYS A 31 8.04 -15.03 7.01
C LYS A 31 9.51 -14.71 6.95
N LEU A 32 10.19 -15.24 5.94
CA LEU A 32 11.57 -14.94 5.59
C LEU A 32 11.59 -14.37 4.17
N ASN A 33 11.99 -13.11 4.02
CA ASN A 33 11.98 -12.38 2.74
C ASN A 33 10.64 -12.49 2.00
N GLY A 34 9.53 -12.39 2.75
CA GLY A 34 8.17 -12.52 2.20
C GLY A 34 7.64 -13.95 2.05
N GLU A 35 8.51 -14.97 2.09
CA GLU A 35 8.12 -16.38 1.99
C GLU A 35 7.76 -16.94 3.37
N GLN A 36 6.62 -17.63 3.48
CA GLN A 36 6.20 -18.25 4.75
C GLN A 36 7.11 -19.44 5.11
N ILE A 37 7.62 -19.44 6.34
CA ILE A 37 8.31 -20.60 6.90
C ILE A 37 7.26 -21.59 7.38
N GLN A 38 7.27 -22.79 6.80
CA GLN A 38 6.45 -23.90 7.26
C GLN A 38 7.14 -24.61 8.41
N PHE A 39 6.46 -24.67 9.55
CA PHE A 39 6.93 -25.42 10.71
C PHE A 39 6.09 -26.68 10.86
N SER A 40 6.47 -27.74 10.15
CA SER A 40 5.62 -28.92 9.93
C SER A 40 5.00 -29.50 11.20
N ASN A 41 5.79 -29.66 12.27
CA ASN A 41 5.37 -30.35 13.50
C ASN A 41 5.60 -29.56 14.79
N SER A 42 5.91 -28.26 14.71
CA SER A 42 6.28 -27.46 15.89
C SER A 42 6.03 -25.98 15.62
N ALA A 43 4.86 -25.47 16.01
CA ALA A 43 4.55 -24.07 15.77
C ALA A 43 5.41 -23.14 16.65
N PRO A 44 5.79 -21.95 16.16
CA PRO A 44 6.28 -20.87 17.00
C PRO A 44 5.32 -20.58 18.16
N ILE A 45 5.86 -20.16 19.29
CA ILE A 45 5.08 -19.83 20.49
C ILE A 45 5.45 -18.44 21.01
N ILE A 46 4.54 -17.80 21.73
CA ILE A 46 4.83 -16.59 22.49
C ILE A 46 4.81 -16.96 23.98
N GLU A 47 5.89 -16.68 24.68
CA GLU A 47 5.95 -16.85 26.13
C GLU A 47 6.45 -15.56 26.78
N LYS A 48 5.66 -15.02 27.72
CA LYS A 48 5.98 -13.78 28.44
C LYS A 48 6.38 -12.62 27.51
N GLY A 49 5.71 -12.51 26.36
CA GLY A 49 5.98 -11.46 25.36
C GLY A 49 7.15 -11.74 24.42
N VAL A 50 7.86 -12.87 24.56
CA VAL A 50 8.96 -13.26 23.68
C VAL A 50 8.50 -14.32 22.70
N THR A 51 8.67 -14.06 21.40
CA THR A 51 8.44 -15.06 20.35
C THR A 51 9.59 -16.05 20.30
N LEU A 52 9.25 -17.31 20.51
CA LEU A 52 10.16 -18.44 20.45
C LEU A 52 9.84 -19.30 19.23
N VAL A 53 10.87 -19.63 18.46
CA VAL A 53 10.74 -20.42 17.23
C VAL A 53 11.53 -21.72 17.31
N PRO A 54 11.07 -22.79 16.64
CA PRO A 54 11.89 -23.94 16.35
C PRO A 54 13.14 -23.50 15.59
N LEU A 55 14.31 -23.75 16.17
CA LEU A 55 15.58 -23.23 15.66
C LEU A 55 15.93 -23.78 14.28
N ARG A 56 15.81 -25.09 14.11
CA ARG A 56 16.36 -25.81 12.95
C ARG A 56 15.69 -25.42 11.61
N PRO A 57 14.35 -25.41 11.48
CA PRO A 57 13.70 -25.01 10.21
C PRO A 57 14.04 -23.58 9.76
N LEU A 58 14.21 -22.66 10.72
CA LEU A 58 14.61 -21.30 10.43
C LEU A 58 16.06 -21.21 9.94
N LEU A 59 16.99 -21.84 10.67
CA LEU A 59 18.42 -21.76 10.37
C LEU A 59 18.84 -22.55 9.12
N GLU A 60 18.18 -23.68 8.83
CA GLU A 60 18.40 -24.44 7.59
C GLU A 60 18.00 -23.63 6.36
N LYS A 61 16.84 -22.94 6.40
CA LYS A 61 16.45 -21.98 5.33
C LYS A 61 17.47 -20.85 5.14
N LEU A 62 18.20 -20.49 6.20
CA LEU A 62 19.26 -19.48 6.16
C LEU A 62 20.63 -20.06 5.72
N GLY A 63 20.70 -21.36 5.44
CA GLY A 63 21.92 -22.06 5.04
C GLY A 63 22.95 -22.19 6.16
N VAL A 64 22.50 -22.19 7.42
CA VAL A 64 23.36 -22.35 8.59
C VAL A 64 23.41 -23.82 9.00
N GLN A 65 24.62 -24.35 9.19
CA GLN A 65 24.80 -25.69 9.73
C GLN A 65 24.60 -25.66 11.25
N VAL A 66 23.72 -26.52 11.76
CA VAL A 66 23.35 -26.57 13.18
C VAL A 66 23.83 -27.88 13.80
N GLN A 67 24.48 -27.78 14.96
CA GLN A 67 24.95 -28.92 15.75
C GLN A 67 24.34 -28.92 17.14
N TRP A 68 24.13 -30.11 17.70
CA TRP A 68 23.61 -30.31 19.05
C TRP A 68 24.61 -31.12 19.87
N ASP A 69 25.01 -30.60 21.02
CA ASP A 69 25.79 -31.30 22.03
C ASP A 69 24.88 -31.73 23.18
N GLN A 70 24.71 -33.03 23.31
CA GLN A 70 23.88 -33.66 24.33
C GLN A 70 24.46 -33.50 25.75
N ALA A 71 25.77 -33.56 25.92
CA ALA A 71 26.42 -33.53 27.23
C ALA A 71 26.31 -32.15 27.87
N THR A 72 26.47 -31.09 27.07
CA THR A 72 26.41 -29.71 27.55
C THR A 72 25.03 -29.07 27.38
N ARG A 73 24.11 -29.75 26.69
CA ARG A 73 22.79 -29.24 26.28
C ARG A 73 22.91 -27.92 25.51
N THR A 74 23.82 -27.92 24.55
CA THR A 74 24.20 -26.74 23.78
C THR A 74 23.83 -26.94 22.33
N VAL A 75 23.23 -25.91 21.73
CA VAL A 75 23.04 -25.83 20.29
C VAL A 75 23.99 -24.78 19.73
N SER A 76 24.75 -25.16 18.73
CA SER A 76 25.69 -24.29 18.03
C SER A 76 25.37 -24.27 16.54
N GLY A 77 25.79 -23.21 15.87
CA GLY A 77 25.69 -23.16 14.42
C GLY A 77 26.70 -22.23 13.79
N SER A 78 27.05 -22.55 12.55
CA SER A 78 28.04 -21.79 11.79
C SER A 78 27.70 -21.71 10.31
N LYS A 79 28.07 -20.57 9.71
CA LYS A 79 28.09 -20.28 8.27
C LYS A 79 29.24 -19.28 8.03
N GLU A 80 29.65 -19.07 6.79
CA GLU A 80 30.57 -17.98 6.45
C GLU A 80 30.10 -16.65 7.08
N GLY A 81 30.95 -16.02 7.90
CA GLY A 81 30.65 -14.77 8.61
C GLY A 81 29.74 -14.89 9.84
N LEU A 82 29.35 -16.10 10.25
CA LEU A 82 28.41 -16.34 11.34
C LEU A 82 28.82 -17.53 12.22
N SER A 83 28.90 -17.32 13.53
CA SER A 83 28.97 -18.39 14.53
C SER A 83 28.12 -18.07 15.75
N PHE A 84 27.48 -19.08 16.35
CA PHE A 84 26.80 -18.91 17.63
C PHE A 84 26.82 -20.17 18.50
N SER A 85 26.63 -19.98 19.81
CA SER A 85 26.42 -21.05 20.78
C SER A 85 25.37 -20.64 21.83
N LEU A 86 24.42 -21.54 22.07
CA LEU A 86 23.26 -21.33 22.92
C LEU A 86 23.09 -22.53 23.85
N LYS A 87 23.13 -22.31 25.16
CA LYS A 87 22.88 -23.35 26.15
C LYS A 87 21.42 -23.33 26.60
N ILE A 88 20.77 -24.50 26.62
CA ILE A 88 19.40 -24.63 27.14
C ILE A 88 19.33 -24.14 28.59
N GLY A 89 18.36 -23.28 28.89
CA GLY A 89 18.15 -22.68 30.21
C GLY A 89 19.04 -21.47 30.54
N SER A 90 19.98 -21.10 29.67
CA SER A 90 20.84 -19.92 29.86
C SER A 90 20.33 -18.73 29.05
N THR A 91 20.26 -17.54 29.66
CA THR A 91 20.05 -16.27 28.92
C THR A 91 21.36 -15.69 28.38
N ASN A 92 22.51 -16.31 28.66
CA ASN A 92 23.79 -15.92 28.07
C ASN A 92 24.09 -16.84 26.88
N ALA A 93 24.29 -16.23 25.72
CA ALA A 93 24.68 -16.85 24.46
C ALA A 93 26.02 -16.32 23.99
N THR A 94 26.62 -16.96 23.00
CA THR A 94 27.70 -16.38 22.21
C THR A 94 27.28 -16.24 20.75
N ALA A 95 27.64 -15.11 20.14
CA ALA A 95 27.44 -14.82 18.73
C ALA A 95 28.69 -14.13 18.20
N ASN A 96 29.31 -14.67 17.13
CA ASN A 96 30.52 -14.15 16.50
C ASN A 96 31.65 -13.87 17.52
N GLY A 97 31.83 -14.78 18.47
CA GLY A 97 32.84 -14.66 19.53
C GLY A 97 32.50 -13.69 20.68
N LYS A 98 31.36 -12.98 20.63
CA LYS A 98 30.90 -12.06 21.68
C LYS A 98 29.78 -12.67 22.51
N THR A 99 29.75 -12.37 23.80
CA THR A 99 28.62 -12.75 24.67
C THR A 99 27.42 -11.86 24.39
N VAL A 100 26.25 -12.47 24.20
CA VAL A 100 24.96 -11.80 23.96
C VAL A 100 23.96 -12.22 25.03
N LYS A 101 23.23 -11.26 25.58
CA LYS A 101 22.13 -11.52 26.51
C LYS A 101 20.83 -11.73 25.73
N LEU A 102 20.13 -12.81 26.03
CA LEU A 102 18.87 -13.19 25.40
C LEU A 102 17.67 -12.66 26.18
N ASP A 103 16.61 -12.29 25.44
CA ASP A 103 15.32 -11.89 26.02
C ASP A 103 14.60 -13.05 26.73
N ALA A 104 14.89 -14.29 26.35
CA ALA A 104 14.46 -15.50 27.05
C ALA A 104 15.48 -16.64 26.88
N ALA A 105 15.55 -17.55 27.84
CA ALA A 105 16.43 -18.71 27.73
C ALA A 105 15.93 -19.69 26.65
N PRO A 106 16.82 -20.28 25.82
CA PRO A 106 16.48 -21.37 24.94
C PRO A 106 15.93 -22.55 25.74
N LYS A 107 14.96 -23.26 25.18
CA LYS A 107 14.33 -24.42 25.84
C LYS A 107 14.02 -25.54 24.87
N GLN A 108 13.74 -26.70 25.43
CA GLN A 108 13.35 -27.87 24.67
C GLN A 108 11.89 -28.22 24.98
N ILE A 109 11.05 -28.30 23.94
CA ILE A 109 9.64 -28.70 24.05
C ILE A 109 9.44 -29.86 23.09
N LYS A 110 9.03 -31.03 23.61
CA LYS A 110 8.83 -32.26 22.82
C LYS A 110 10.02 -32.57 21.89
N ASN A 111 11.24 -32.52 22.45
CA ASN A 111 12.53 -32.70 21.75
C ASN A 111 12.90 -31.64 20.69
N VAL A 112 12.13 -30.57 20.55
CA VAL A 112 12.44 -29.45 19.65
C VAL A 112 13.04 -28.29 20.43
N THR A 113 14.16 -27.77 19.96
CA THR A 113 14.82 -26.60 20.55
C THR A 113 14.18 -25.31 20.07
N TYR A 114 13.65 -24.55 21.02
CA TYR A 114 13.05 -23.24 20.84
C TYR A 114 14.02 -22.16 21.29
N VAL A 115 14.18 -21.12 20.47
CA VAL A 115 15.05 -19.97 20.76
C VAL A 115 14.30 -18.66 20.56
N PRO A 116 14.72 -17.57 21.22
CA PRO A 116 14.25 -16.22 20.90
C PRO A 116 14.49 -15.91 19.42
N LEU A 117 13.41 -15.61 18.70
CA LEU A 117 13.48 -15.35 17.26
C LEU A 117 14.39 -14.15 16.93
N ARG A 118 14.35 -13.12 17.77
CA ARG A 118 15.20 -11.94 17.63
C ARG A 118 16.68 -12.30 17.59
N PHE A 119 17.13 -13.20 18.47
CA PHE A 119 18.52 -13.67 18.45
C PHE A 119 18.87 -14.36 17.12
N ALA A 120 18.02 -15.28 16.65
CA ALA A 120 18.27 -16.02 15.41
C ALA A 120 18.33 -15.08 14.19
N ALA A 121 17.51 -14.04 14.18
CA ALA A 121 17.45 -13.05 13.11
C ALA A 121 18.60 -12.04 13.15
N GLU A 122 18.86 -11.40 14.29
CA GLU A 122 19.89 -10.36 14.40
C GLU A 122 21.29 -10.94 14.20
N THR A 123 21.54 -12.14 14.72
CA THR A 123 22.83 -12.83 14.54
C THR A 123 23.08 -13.14 13.06
N THR A 124 22.02 -13.38 12.28
CA THR A 124 22.11 -13.65 10.83
C THR A 124 22.04 -12.38 9.96
N GLY A 125 21.98 -11.18 10.57
CA GLY A 125 21.90 -9.91 9.86
C GLY A 125 20.52 -9.60 9.28
N TYR A 126 19.46 -10.24 9.78
CA TYR A 126 18.08 -10.00 9.39
C TYR A 126 17.40 -9.01 10.33
N GLN A 127 16.60 -8.11 9.76
CA GLN A 127 15.70 -7.24 10.52
C GLN A 127 14.42 -8.01 10.90
N VAL A 128 13.87 -7.71 12.08
CA VAL A 128 12.67 -8.36 12.62
C VAL A 128 11.54 -7.36 12.73
N ALA A 129 10.42 -7.62 12.04
CA ALA A 129 9.19 -6.85 12.19
C ALA A 129 8.07 -7.73 12.75
N TRP A 130 7.31 -7.18 13.71
CA TRP A 130 6.13 -7.83 14.29
C TRP A 130 4.85 -7.19 13.75
N ASN A 131 3.95 -8.01 13.22
CA ASN A 131 2.61 -7.62 12.84
C ASN A 131 1.60 -8.27 13.82
N GLN A 132 1.01 -7.45 14.68
CA GLN A 132 0.10 -7.91 15.73
C GLN A 132 -1.23 -8.45 15.16
N SER A 133 -1.82 -7.79 14.16
CA SER A 133 -3.12 -8.16 13.59
C SER A 133 -3.08 -9.43 12.73
N LEU A 134 -1.90 -9.78 12.20
CA LEU A 134 -1.65 -11.05 11.52
C LEU A 134 -1.03 -12.11 12.42
N ARG A 135 -0.68 -11.77 13.67
CA ARG A 135 0.21 -12.58 14.54
C ARG A 135 1.38 -13.12 13.73
N GLN A 136 2.12 -12.23 13.07
CA GLN A 136 3.17 -12.60 12.11
C GLN A 136 4.49 -11.92 12.44
N VAL A 137 5.58 -12.68 12.38
CA VAL A 137 6.93 -12.13 12.38
C VAL A 137 7.49 -12.15 10.96
N SER A 138 8.05 -11.03 10.51
CA SER A 138 8.76 -10.95 9.22
C SER A 138 10.24 -10.76 9.46
N LEU A 139 11.05 -11.59 8.81
CA LEU A 139 12.50 -11.53 8.75
C LEU A 139 12.93 -11.05 7.37
N THR A 140 13.68 -9.95 7.31
CA THR A 140 14.15 -9.37 6.04
C THR A 140 15.66 -9.27 6.04
N SER A 141 16.32 -9.80 5.00
CA SER A 141 17.79 -9.83 4.91
C SER A 141 18.38 -8.43 4.90
N GLY A 142 19.41 -8.17 5.70
CA GLY A 142 20.13 -6.89 5.73
C GLY A 142 21.11 -6.67 4.57
N LYS A 143 21.20 -7.58 3.58
CA LYS A 143 21.77 -7.22 2.28
C LYS A 143 20.79 -6.23 1.66
N GLN A 144 21.22 -4.97 1.57
CA GLN A 144 20.56 -3.87 0.90
C GLN A 144 20.28 -4.29 -0.56
N SER A 145 19.19 -5.02 -0.80
CA SER A 145 18.36 -4.78 -1.98
C SER A 145 18.20 -3.28 -2.01
N GLU A 146 18.56 -2.61 -3.11
CA GLU A 146 18.38 -1.16 -3.19
C GLU A 146 16.94 -0.85 -2.77
N SER A 147 16.78 -0.31 -1.57
CA SER A 147 15.47 -0.05 -1.00
C SER A 147 14.81 0.97 -1.91
N SER A 148 13.57 0.72 -2.29
CA SER A 148 12.85 1.61 -3.18
C SER A 148 12.93 3.05 -2.67
N LYS A 149 13.39 3.96 -3.53
CA LYS A 149 13.58 5.37 -3.19
C LYS A 149 12.25 6.06 -2.93
N GLY A 150 11.25 5.80 -3.79
CA GLY A 150 9.96 6.47 -3.70
C GLY A 150 10.09 7.98 -3.80
N PHE A 151 9.04 8.68 -3.35
CA PHE A 151 8.93 10.12 -3.41
C PHE A 151 8.60 10.68 -2.03
N LEU A 152 9.59 11.27 -1.36
CA LEU A 152 9.42 11.82 -0.01
C LEU A 152 9.97 13.24 0.03
N TRP A 153 9.15 14.17 0.51
CA TRP A 153 9.53 15.55 0.77
C TRP A 153 9.22 15.91 2.22
N LYS A 154 9.90 16.92 2.73
CA LYS A 154 9.69 17.49 4.07
C LYS A 154 9.48 18.99 3.95
N VAL A 155 8.52 19.50 4.69
CA VAL A 155 8.24 20.93 4.84
C VAL A 155 8.15 21.25 6.32
N GLU A 156 8.79 22.32 6.76
CA GLU A 156 8.76 22.77 8.16
C GLU A 156 8.32 24.22 8.22
N ASN A 157 7.42 24.53 9.15
CA ASN A 157 6.99 25.89 9.41
C ASN A 157 6.45 26.02 10.84
N LYS A 158 6.85 27.08 11.54
CA LYS A 158 6.41 27.39 12.93
C LYS A 158 6.55 26.22 13.92
N GLY A 159 7.52 25.32 13.71
CA GLY A 159 7.74 24.14 14.54
C GLY A 159 6.84 22.93 14.20
N ASN A 160 5.95 23.04 13.20
CA ASN A 160 5.27 21.89 12.62
C ASN A 160 6.12 21.28 11.51
N THR A 161 6.00 19.98 11.32
CA THR A 161 6.65 19.23 10.24
C THR A 161 5.60 18.49 9.42
N VAL A 162 5.68 18.60 8.10
CA VAL A 162 4.88 17.81 7.16
C VAL A 162 5.82 17.01 6.27
N TYR A 163 5.83 15.69 6.44
CA TYR A 163 6.38 14.75 5.48
C TYR A 163 5.33 14.46 4.41
N MET A 164 5.68 14.59 3.14
CA MET A 164 4.81 14.35 1.99
C MET A 164 5.31 13.12 1.24
N LEU A 165 4.55 12.03 1.28
CA LEU A 165 4.89 10.77 0.62
C LEU A 165 3.99 10.57 -0.62
N GLY A 166 4.61 10.46 -1.79
CA GLY A 166 3.93 10.01 -3.01
C GLY A 166 3.70 8.49 -2.99
N THR A 167 2.45 8.07 -2.94
CA THR A 167 2.03 6.66 -2.92
C THR A 167 1.69 6.14 -4.31
N ILE A 168 1.67 4.81 -4.43
CA ILE A 168 1.10 4.08 -5.57
C ILE A 168 0.26 2.92 -5.04
N HIS A 169 -0.89 2.68 -5.66
CA HIS A 169 -1.93 1.76 -5.17
C HIS A 169 -1.62 0.29 -5.45
N THR A 170 -1.08 0.01 -6.63
CA THR A 170 -0.73 -1.35 -7.06
C THR A 170 0.78 -1.49 -7.11
N VAL A 171 1.32 -2.49 -6.41
CA VAL A 171 2.75 -2.74 -6.31
C VAL A 171 3.06 -4.22 -6.45
N ASP A 172 4.27 -4.55 -6.88
CA ASP A 172 4.81 -5.88 -6.69
C ASP A 172 5.55 -5.99 -5.34
N LYS A 173 5.78 -7.21 -4.86
CA LYS A 173 6.41 -7.46 -3.55
C LYS A 173 7.85 -6.93 -3.44
N THR A 174 8.55 -6.71 -4.56
CA THR A 174 9.94 -6.23 -4.58
C THR A 174 10.05 -4.74 -4.28
N ILE A 175 8.93 -4.02 -4.18
CA ILE A 175 8.93 -2.64 -3.71
C ILE A 175 9.40 -2.52 -2.24
N TYR A 176 9.26 -3.61 -1.48
CA TYR A 176 9.66 -3.70 -0.08
C TYR A 176 11.02 -4.41 0.08
N PRO A 177 11.82 -4.06 1.09
CA PRO A 177 11.55 -3.03 2.11
C PRO A 177 11.68 -1.59 1.58
N LEU A 178 10.93 -0.67 2.20
CA LEU A 178 11.06 0.77 1.95
C LEU A 178 12.37 1.30 2.55
N ARG A 179 12.90 2.39 2.00
CA ARG A 179 14.08 3.04 2.57
C ARG A 179 13.79 3.58 3.98
N PRO A 180 14.78 3.58 4.90
CA PRO A 180 14.58 3.99 6.29
C PRO A 180 13.98 5.38 6.47
N GLU A 181 14.25 6.32 5.57
CA GLU A 181 13.75 7.69 5.63
C GLU A 181 12.22 7.75 5.59
N ILE A 182 11.58 6.90 4.79
CA ILE A 182 10.11 6.82 4.73
C ILE A 182 9.55 6.23 6.03
N GLU A 183 10.17 5.16 6.53
CA GLU A 183 9.77 4.53 7.78
C GLU A 183 9.95 5.46 8.99
N ASN A 184 11.05 6.22 9.02
CA ASN A 184 11.37 7.19 10.05
C ASN A 184 10.39 8.37 10.03
N ALA A 185 10.03 8.87 8.85
CA ALA A 185 9.00 9.90 8.70
C ALA A 185 7.66 9.44 9.30
N PHE A 186 7.23 8.21 9.03
CA PHE A 186 6.02 7.64 9.64
C PHE A 186 6.12 7.53 11.16
N ASN A 187 7.26 7.04 11.65
CA ASN A 187 7.45 6.82 13.09
C ASN A 187 7.50 8.15 13.86
N ALA A 188 8.06 9.21 13.26
CA ALA A 188 8.11 10.55 13.83
C ALA A 188 6.77 11.30 13.77
N ALA A 189 5.86 10.91 12.87
CA ALA A 189 4.59 11.59 12.70
C ALA A 189 3.58 11.29 13.83
N ASP A 190 2.89 12.33 14.28
CA ASP A 190 1.74 12.24 15.18
C ASP A 190 0.50 11.77 14.42
N TYR A 191 0.35 12.17 13.15
CA TYR A 191 -0.79 11.87 12.30
C TYR A 191 -0.37 11.25 10.96
N LEU A 192 -1.17 10.31 10.47
CA LEU A 192 -1.15 9.90 9.07
C LEU A 192 -2.28 10.63 8.32
N GLY A 193 -1.94 11.52 7.41
CA GLY A 193 -2.87 12.05 6.41
C GLY A 193 -2.92 11.16 5.19
N VAL A 194 -4.13 10.86 4.72
CA VAL A 194 -4.42 10.11 3.49
C VAL A 194 -5.41 10.89 2.64
N GLU A 195 -5.55 10.57 1.36
CA GLU A 195 -6.62 11.17 0.54
C GLU A 195 -7.98 10.94 1.20
N ILE A 196 -8.27 9.68 1.51
CA ILE A 196 -9.53 9.26 2.08
C ILE A 196 -9.28 8.37 3.29
N ASP A 197 -9.93 8.69 4.40
CA ASP A 197 -9.87 7.88 5.62
C ASP A 197 -10.95 6.80 5.60
N PHE A 198 -10.57 5.61 5.12
CA PHE A 198 -11.48 4.46 5.03
C PHE A 198 -11.98 3.95 6.37
N THR A 199 -11.32 4.29 7.48
CA THR A 199 -11.72 3.83 8.81
C THR A 199 -12.98 4.53 9.32
N LYS A 200 -13.36 5.64 8.70
CA LYS A 200 -14.57 6.42 9.03
C LYS A 200 -15.78 6.07 8.16
N ILE A 201 -15.65 5.09 7.25
CA ILE A 201 -16.78 4.68 6.42
C ILE A 201 -17.79 3.90 7.24
N VAL A 202 -19.05 4.33 7.15
CA VAL A 202 -20.20 3.51 7.53
C VAL A 202 -20.73 2.84 6.26
N PRO A 203 -20.75 1.48 6.17
CA PRO A 203 -21.10 0.77 4.93
C PRO A 203 -22.48 1.14 4.36
N ASP A 204 -23.48 1.32 5.22
CA ASP A 204 -24.84 1.66 4.78
C ASP A 204 -24.91 3.09 4.23
N GLU A 205 -24.20 4.04 4.85
CA GLU A 205 -24.12 5.42 4.38
C GLU A 205 -23.37 5.49 3.03
N LEU A 206 -22.30 4.71 2.88
CA LEU A 206 -21.57 4.62 1.62
C LEU A 206 -22.42 4.01 0.51
N THR A 207 -23.13 2.93 0.78
CA THR A 207 -24.03 2.28 -0.19
C THR A 207 -25.09 3.28 -0.66
N LYS A 208 -25.73 3.97 0.29
CA LYS A 208 -26.71 5.01 -0.02
C LYS A 208 -26.12 6.13 -0.87
N LEU A 209 -24.95 6.66 -0.47
CA LEU A 209 -24.26 7.72 -1.22
C LEU A 209 -23.99 7.28 -2.65
N ILE A 210 -23.44 6.07 -2.85
CA ILE A 210 -23.11 5.55 -4.18
C ILE A 210 -24.38 5.45 -5.04
N THR A 211 -25.45 4.83 -4.53
CA THR A 211 -26.75 4.79 -5.22
C THR A 211 -27.23 6.20 -5.57
N ASP A 212 -27.17 7.13 -4.63
CA ASP A 212 -27.67 8.49 -4.80
C ASP A 212 -26.92 9.30 -5.87
N VAL A 213 -25.61 9.08 -6.04
CA VAL A 213 -24.79 9.80 -7.02
C VAL A 213 -24.66 9.06 -8.36
N SER A 214 -24.74 7.73 -8.35
CA SER A 214 -24.50 6.92 -9.54
C SER A 214 -25.74 6.62 -10.37
N GLU A 215 -26.94 6.63 -9.79
CA GLU A 215 -28.16 6.28 -10.52
C GLU A 215 -28.80 7.47 -11.24
N PHE A 216 -29.51 7.18 -12.35
CA PHE A 216 -30.40 8.13 -13.00
C PHE A 216 -31.68 8.31 -12.17
N LYS A 217 -32.11 9.56 -11.97
CA LYS A 217 -33.26 9.93 -11.10
C LYS A 217 -34.42 10.56 -11.86
N ASP A 218 -34.22 10.84 -13.14
CA ASP A 218 -35.16 11.47 -14.08
C ASP A 218 -35.87 10.44 -14.98
N GLY A 219 -35.58 9.16 -14.81
CA GLY A 219 -36.20 8.06 -15.55
C GLY A 219 -35.55 7.77 -16.91
N THR A 220 -34.46 8.45 -17.26
CA THR A 220 -33.60 8.06 -18.38
C THR A 220 -32.77 6.84 -18.03
N THR A 221 -32.15 6.21 -19.03
CA THR A 221 -31.21 5.12 -18.82
C THR A 221 -29.87 5.40 -19.50
N LEU A 222 -28.87 4.56 -19.22
CA LEU A 222 -27.51 4.72 -19.76
C LEU A 222 -27.50 4.95 -21.29
N LYS A 223 -28.37 4.27 -22.03
CA LYS A 223 -28.50 4.39 -23.50
C LYS A 223 -28.90 5.78 -23.98
N ASP A 224 -29.53 6.59 -23.12
CA ASP A 224 -29.99 7.95 -23.43
C ASP A 224 -28.85 8.97 -23.23
N HIS A 225 -27.78 8.59 -22.52
CA HIS A 225 -26.66 9.46 -22.14
C HIS A 225 -25.33 9.11 -22.85
N ILE A 226 -25.28 8.04 -23.63
CA ILE A 226 -24.11 7.66 -24.44
C ILE A 226 -24.53 7.31 -25.87
N SER A 227 -23.60 7.36 -26.82
CA SER A 227 -23.89 6.95 -28.19
C SER A 227 -24.26 5.46 -28.30
N ALA A 228 -25.06 5.14 -29.32
CA ALA A 228 -25.42 3.75 -29.62
C ALA A 228 -24.18 2.85 -29.84
N ALA A 229 -23.10 3.40 -30.39
CA ALA A 229 -21.84 2.68 -30.59
C ALA A 229 -21.19 2.31 -29.24
N THR A 230 -21.14 3.24 -28.28
CA THR A 230 -20.63 2.98 -26.93
C THR A 230 -21.52 1.99 -26.19
N TYR A 231 -22.84 2.16 -26.25
CA TYR A 231 -23.79 1.24 -25.62
C TYR A 231 -23.63 -0.20 -26.13
N ASN A 232 -23.42 -0.39 -27.43
CA ASN A 232 -23.14 -1.72 -27.99
C ASN A 232 -21.84 -2.35 -27.44
N LYS A 233 -20.82 -1.55 -27.14
CA LYS A 233 -19.58 -2.05 -26.49
C LYS A 233 -19.84 -2.41 -25.03
N VAL A 234 -20.68 -1.64 -24.32
CA VAL A 234 -21.09 -1.94 -22.93
C VAL A 234 -21.85 -3.27 -22.86
N THR A 235 -22.85 -3.47 -23.72
CA THR A 235 -23.64 -4.71 -23.73
C THR A 235 -22.81 -5.92 -24.15
N ALA A 236 -21.89 -5.75 -25.11
CA ALA A 236 -20.92 -6.77 -25.48
C ALA A 236 -20.01 -7.16 -24.30
N PHE A 237 -19.49 -6.17 -23.56
CA PHE A 237 -18.72 -6.42 -22.33
C PHE A 237 -19.54 -7.19 -21.29
N LEU A 238 -20.78 -6.77 -21.01
CA LEU A 238 -21.65 -7.44 -20.04
C LEU A 238 -21.88 -8.91 -20.43
N LYS A 239 -22.20 -9.16 -21.70
CA LYS A 239 -22.43 -10.50 -22.24
C LYS A 239 -21.18 -11.39 -22.15
N GLU A 240 -20.01 -10.88 -22.52
CA GLU A 240 -18.73 -11.61 -22.40
C GLU A 240 -18.43 -11.97 -20.93
N ASN A 241 -18.92 -11.16 -19.99
CA ASN A 241 -18.73 -11.38 -18.56
C ASN A 241 -19.91 -12.10 -17.88
N GLY A 242 -20.88 -12.62 -18.64
CA GLY A 242 -21.99 -13.43 -18.13
C GLY A 242 -23.11 -12.64 -17.44
N LEU A 243 -23.21 -11.34 -17.70
CA LEU A 243 -24.22 -10.45 -17.14
C LEU A 243 -25.33 -10.12 -18.16
N PRO A 244 -26.58 -9.89 -17.71
CA PRO A 244 -27.65 -9.37 -18.56
C PRO A 244 -27.28 -8.03 -19.20
N GLU A 245 -27.66 -7.81 -20.46
CA GLU A 245 -27.34 -6.59 -21.22
C GLU A 245 -27.87 -5.30 -20.56
N ASN A 246 -28.95 -5.39 -19.78
CA ASN A 246 -29.58 -4.26 -19.09
C ASN A 246 -29.01 -4.01 -17.66
N SER A 247 -27.93 -4.70 -17.29
CA SER A 247 -27.38 -4.64 -15.92
C SER A 247 -26.88 -3.25 -15.52
N PHE A 248 -26.57 -2.38 -16.49
CA PHE A 248 -26.10 -1.02 -16.26
C PHE A 248 -27.09 0.08 -16.68
N ASP A 249 -28.35 -0.26 -17.01
CA ASP A 249 -29.32 0.71 -17.52
C ASP A 249 -29.58 1.86 -16.54
N ASN A 250 -29.63 1.57 -15.25
CA ASN A 250 -30.00 2.57 -14.24
C ASN A 250 -28.81 3.38 -13.70
N ILE A 251 -27.58 3.10 -14.13
CA ILE A 251 -26.38 3.76 -13.61
C ILE A 251 -25.67 4.60 -14.66
N LYS A 252 -25.07 5.69 -14.22
CA LYS A 252 -24.30 6.63 -15.05
C LYS A 252 -23.04 5.99 -15.63
N ALA A 253 -22.59 6.53 -16.75
CA ALA A 253 -21.45 6.00 -17.51
C ALA A 253 -20.17 5.88 -16.68
N TRP A 254 -19.87 6.87 -15.82
CA TRP A 254 -18.71 6.80 -14.92
C TRP A 254 -18.77 5.61 -13.96
N TYR A 255 -19.96 5.28 -13.44
CA TYR A 255 -20.11 4.18 -12.48
C TYR A 255 -20.13 2.83 -13.20
N ALA A 256 -20.74 2.75 -14.38
CA ALA A 256 -20.64 1.59 -15.25
C ALA A 256 -19.16 1.24 -15.52
N GLN A 257 -18.33 2.23 -15.85
CA GLN A 257 -16.90 2.04 -16.05
C GLN A 257 -16.20 1.47 -14.80
N GLN A 258 -16.53 1.95 -13.59
CA GLN A 258 -15.98 1.39 -12.34
C GLN A 258 -16.42 -0.06 -12.09
N GLN A 259 -17.71 -0.38 -12.29
CA GLN A 259 -18.23 -1.73 -12.13
C GLN A 259 -17.57 -2.72 -13.10
N MET A 260 -17.32 -2.31 -14.34
CA MET A 260 -16.54 -3.10 -15.31
C MET A 260 -15.12 -3.37 -14.82
N GLY A 261 -14.44 -2.37 -14.24
CA GLY A 261 -13.13 -2.51 -13.62
C GLY A 261 -13.13 -3.59 -12.53
N THR A 262 -14.10 -3.56 -11.62
CA THR A 262 -14.26 -4.56 -10.55
C THR A 262 -14.47 -5.97 -11.11
N ILE A 263 -15.29 -6.12 -12.15
CA ILE A 263 -15.55 -7.41 -12.81
C ILE A 263 -14.25 -7.99 -13.40
N LEU A 264 -13.44 -7.16 -14.05
CA LEU A 264 -12.16 -7.60 -14.61
C LEU A 264 -11.12 -7.90 -13.52
N GLY A 265 -11.07 -7.09 -12.46
CA GLY A 265 -10.17 -7.28 -11.33
C GLY A 265 -10.43 -8.60 -10.59
N ALA A 266 -11.70 -8.95 -10.38
CA ALA A 266 -12.09 -10.21 -9.74
C ALA A 266 -11.67 -11.47 -10.52
N LYS A 267 -11.36 -11.33 -11.82
CA LYS A 267 -10.91 -12.44 -12.68
C LYS A 267 -9.39 -12.61 -12.74
N GLN A 268 -8.63 -11.66 -12.19
CA GLN A 268 -7.18 -11.71 -12.25
C GLN A 268 -6.61 -12.19 -10.92
N ASP A 269 -5.90 -13.33 -10.94
CA ASP A 269 -5.00 -13.76 -9.85
C ASP A 269 -3.72 -12.92 -9.92
N LEU A 270 -3.79 -11.65 -9.54
CA LEU A 270 -2.61 -10.80 -9.46
C LEU A 270 -1.90 -11.05 -8.13
N ASP A 271 -0.62 -11.44 -8.18
CA ASP A 271 0.25 -11.55 -7.00
C ASP A 271 0.70 -10.15 -6.55
N GLU A 272 -0.27 -9.32 -6.16
CA GLU A 272 -0.04 -7.92 -5.79
C GLU A 272 0.49 -7.81 -4.36
N GLY A 273 1.49 -6.96 -4.18
CA GLY A 273 1.86 -6.45 -2.87
C GLY A 273 0.84 -5.42 -2.41
N MET A 274 0.80 -5.18 -1.10
CA MET A 274 0.01 -4.09 -0.53
C MET A 274 0.54 -2.75 -1.04
N GLY A 275 -0.29 -1.93 -1.68
CA GLY A 275 0.03 -0.56 -2.08
C GLY A 275 0.61 0.28 -0.94
N ILE A 276 1.39 1.32 -1.28
CA ILE A 276 2.12 2.12 -0.28
C ILE A 276 1.15 2.86 0.66
N ASP A 277 0.04 3.34 0.10
CA ASP A 277 -1.09 3.94 0.81
C ASP A 277 -1.70 2.97 1.83
N MET A 278 -2.07 1.75 1.38
CA MET A 278 -2.66 0.73 2.24
C MET A 278 -1.67 0.21 3.28
N TYR A 279 -0.38 0.16 2.94
CA TYR A 279 0.70 -0.22 3.84
C TYR A 279 0.78 0.74 5.04
N PHE A 280 0.84 2.04 4.80
CA PHE A 280 0.90 3.03 5.88
C PHE A 280 -0.42 3.15 6.62
N MET A 281 -1.57 3.03 5.96
CA MET A 281 -2.87 2.99 6.63
C MET A 281 -2.99 1.78 7.57
N GLY A 282 -2.60 0.59 7.12
CA GLY A 282 -2.54 -0.61 7.96
C GLY A 282 -1.59 -0.44 9.14
N LYS A 283 -0.43 0.18 8.93
CA LYS A 283 0.53 0.49 10.00
C LYS A 283 -0.03 1.51 11.00
N ALA A 284 -0.75 2.53 10.54
CA ALA A 284 -1.40 3.52 11.41
C ALA A 284 -2.48 2.87 12.28
N ILE A 285 -3.34 2.03 11.71
CA ILE A 285 -4.34 1.26 12.45
C ILE A 285 -3.67 0.39 13.53
N ASN A 286 -2.63 -0.37 13.16
CA ASN A 286 -1.93 -1.27 14.08
C ASN A 286 -1.21 -0.52 15.21
N THR A 287 -0.71 0.69 14.94
CA THR A 287 0.00 1.53 15.91
C THR A 287 -0.91 2.52 16.63
N LYS A 288 -2.23 2.50 16.33
CA LYS A 288 -3.21 3.48 16.80
C LYS A 288 -2.82 4.93 16.51
N LYS A 289 -2.06 5.15 15.43
CA LYS A 289 -1.74 6.49 14.95
C LYS A 289 -3.01 7.11 14.35
N PRO A 290 -3.44 8.30 14.80
CA PRO A 290 -4.60 8.96 14.24
C PRO A 290 -4.50 9.17 12.72
N ILE A 291 -5.58 8.85 12.02
CA ILE A 291 -5.71 8.99 10.56
C ILE A 291 -6.61 10.19 10.25
N ILE A 292 -6.18 11.01 9.30
CA ILE A 292 -6.93 12.19 8.83
C ILE A 292 -7.10 12.13 7.31
N GLY A 293 -8.32 12.36 6.84
CA GLY A 293 -8.64 12.46 5.41
C GLY A 293 -8.44 13.87 4.88
N LEU A 294 -7.70 14.00 3.77
CA LEU A 294 -7.56 15.27 3.05
C LEU A 294 -8.74 15.50 2.09
N GLU A 295 -9.56 14.49 1.88
CA GLU A 295 -10.80 14.53 1.13
C GLU A 295 -11.88 13.71 1.85
N THR A 296 -13.07 13.69 1.28
CA THR A 296 -14.20 12.86 1.72
C THR A 296 -14.61 11.90 0.61
N PHE A 297 -15.25 10.78 0.97
CA PHE A 297 -15.81 9.85 -0.01
C PHE A 297 -16.74 10.55 -0.98
N GLU A 298 -17.66 11.37 -0.45
CA GLU A 298 -18.61 12.15 -1.24
C GLU A 298 -17.88 13.05 -2.24
N SER A 299 -16.92 13.87 -1.79
CA SER A 299 -16.21 14.78 -2.69
C SER A 299 -15.51 14.04 -3.83
N GLN A 300 -14.92 12.87 -3.58
CA GLN A 300 -14.22 12.11 -4.61
C GLN A 300 -15.19 11.51 -5.64
N TYR A 301 -16.32 10.95 -5.21
CA TYR A 301 -17.36 10.44 -6.10
C TYR A 301 -18.03 11.56 -6.91
N GLN A 302 -18.25 12.71 -6.28
CA GLN A 302 -18.83 13.87 -6.96
C GLN A 302 -17.96 14.39 -8.10
N VAL A 303 -16.63 14.21 -8.06
CA VAL A 303 -15.76 14.56 -9.21
C VAL A 303 -16.21 13.84 -10.47
N PHE A 304 -16.41 12.52 -10.40
CA PHE A 304 -16.87 11.73 -11.55
C PHE A 304 -18.28 12.07 -11.98
N ASN A 305 -19.17 12.29 -11.01
CA ASN A 305 -20.56 12.65 -11.26
C ASN A 305 -20.70 14.04 -11.92
N ASN A 306 -19.78 14.96 -11.64
CA ASN A 306 -19.78 16.32 -12.18
C ASN A 306 -19.15 16.43 -13.58
N PHE A 307 -18.51 15.38 -14.08
CA PHE A 307 -18.06 15.36 -15.47
C PHE A 307 -19.25 15.41 -16.42
N SER A 308 -19.09 16.12 -17.53
CA SER A 308 -20.10 16.15 -18.60
C SER A 308 -20.37 14.74 -19.14
N ASP A 309 -21.59 14.50 -19.62
CA ASP A 309 -21.95 13.21 -20.25
C ASP A 309 -20.96 12.82 -21.36
N SER A 310 -20.50 13.80 -22.14
CA SER A 310 -19.49 13.59 -23.17
C SER A 310 -18.15 13.11 -22.60
N LEU A 311 -17.68 13.68 -21.49
CA LEU A 311 -16.45 13.23 -20.84
C LEU A 311 -16.62 11.85 -20.19
N GLN A 312 -17.76 11.60 -19.53
CA GLN A 312 -18.05 10.28 -18.98
C GLN A 312 -18.09 9.20 -20.08
N GLU A 313 -18.68 9.50 -21.24
CA GLU A 313 -18.66 8.60 -22.39
C GLU A 313 -17.24 8.37 -22.92
N LYS A 314 -16.41 9.42 -23.06
CA LYS A 314 -14.99 9.28 -23.47
C LYS A 314 -14.22 8.34 -22.53
N LEU A 315 -14.39 8.50 -21.22
CA LEU A 315 -13.73 7.66 -20.21
C LEU A 315 -14.18 6.20 -20.31
N LEU A 316 -15.48 5.97 -20.46
CA LEU A 316 -16.06 4.64 -20.66
C LEU A 316 -15.55 3.98 -21.96
N LEU A 317 -15.47 4.74 -23.05
CA LEU A 317 -14.92 4.28 -24.33
C LEU A 317 -13.43 3.95 -24.22
N GLN A 318 -12.64 4.77 -23.54
CA GLN A 318 -11.22 4.51 -23.32
C GLN A 318 -10.99 3.20 -22.55
N PHE A 319 -11.88 2.88 -21.61
CA PHE A 319 -11.84 1.62 -20.88
C PHE A 319 -12.18 0.42 -21.79
N LEU A 320 -13.27 0.53 -22.56
CA LEU A 320 -13.76 -0.54 -23.43
C LEU A 320 -12.91 -0.75 -24.70
N ASP A 321 -12.22 0.31 -25.13
CA ASP A 321 -11.38 0.33 -26.33
C ASP A 321 -10.18 1.27 -26.10
N PRO A 322 -9.10 0.77 -25.48
CA PRO A 322 -7.90 1.57 -25.19
C PRO A 322 -7.23 2.23 -26.40
N ASN A 323 -7.57 1.80 -27.62
CA ASN A 323 -7.04 2.37 -28.87
C ASN A 323 -7.97 3.45 -29.47
N SER A 324 -9.13 3.71 -28.86
CA SER A 324 -10.14 4.62 -29.40
C SER A 324 -9.82 6.11 -29.27
N LEU A 325 -8.85 6.50 -28.43
CA LEU A 325 -8.46 7.89 -28.20
C LEU A 325 -6.93 8.12 -28.44
N PRO A 326 -6.50 9.32 -28.85
CA PRO A 326 -5.09 9.65 -29.10
C PRO A 326 -4.19 9.35 -27.90
N SER A 327 -3.01 8.83 -28.20
CA SER A 327 -2.18 8.02 -27.31
C SER A 327 -1.29 8.77 -26.31
N SER A 328 -1.61 10.01 -25.91
CA SER A 328 -0.76 10.72 -24.94
C SER A 328 -0.82 10.11 -23.54
N ALA A 329 -1.94 9.47 -23.19
CA ALA A 329 -2.16 8.81 -21.90
C ALA A 329 -1.76 7.31 -21.86
N THR A 330 -1.13 6.77 -22.91
CA THR A 330 -0.94 5.31 -23.11
C THR A 330 0.52 4.81 -23.09
N GLU A 331 1.49 5.60 -22.62
CA GLU A 331 2.90 5.22 -22.75
C GLU A 331 3.50 4.45 -21.56
N MET A 332 3.04 4.65 -20.32
CA MET A 332 3.65 3.95 -19.18
C MET A 332 2.90 2.66 -18.86
N SER A 333 3.61 1.54 -19.00
CA SER A 333 3.15 0.27 -18.46
C SER A 333 3.18 0.28 -16.92
N MET A 334 2.55 -0.70 -16.29
CA MET A 334 2.66 -0.83 -14.83
C MET A 334 4.11 -1.00 -14.36
N ASP A 335 4.92 -1.73 -15.13
CA ASP A 335 6.35 -1.90 -14.84
C ASP A 335 7.11 -0.57 -14.92
N ASP A 336 6.72 0.33 -15.83
CA ASP A 336 7.30 1.67 -15.94
C ASP A 336 6.92 2.52 -14.71
N ILE A 337 5.66 2.51 -14.29
CA ILE A 337 5.20 3.23 -13.10
C ILE A 337 5.93 2.72 -11.85
N LEU A 338 6.05 1.39 -11.71
CA LEU A 338 6.77 0.77 -10.61
C LEU A 338 8.25 1.13 -10.64
N LYS A 339 8.88 1.13 -11.81
CA LYS A 339 10.27 1.56 -11.97
C LYS A 339 10.45 3.02 -11.57
N VAL A 340 9.60 3.92 -12.06
CA VAL A 340 9.61 5.35 -11.71
C VAL A 340 9.55 5.56 -10.19
N TRP A 341 8.68 4.81 -9.52
CA TRP A 341 8.55 4.89 -8.06
C TRP A 341 9.78 4.29 -7.34
N LYS A 342 10.23 3.08 -7.72
CA LYS A 342 11.38 2.42 -7.11
C LYS A 342 12.66 3.25 -7.23
N THR A 343 12.86 3.95 -8.35
CA THR A 343 14.04 4.78 -8.58
C THR A 343 13.87 6.23 -8.12
N GLY A 344 12.66 6.66 -7.72
CA GLY A 344 12.38 8.05 -7.34
C GLY A 344 12.60 9.04 -8.50
N ASP A 345 12.28 8.62 -9.73
CA ASP A 345 12.52 9.38 -10.96
C ASP A 345 11.45 10.49 -11.15
N GLU A 346 11.71 11.66 -10.58
CA GLU A 346 10.79 12.80 -10.64
C GLU A 346 10.55 13.29 -12.07
N LYS A 347 11.52 13.15 -12.97
CA LYS A 347 11.36 13.59 -14.36
C LYS A 347 10.30 12.76 -15.06
N ASN A 348 10.33 11.44 -14.88
CA ASN A 348 9.31 10.57 -15.46
C ASN A 348 7.99 10.64 -14.68
N LEU A 349 8.00 10.94 -13.38
CA LEU A 349 6.77 11.26 -12.65
C LEU A 349 6.08 12.51 -13.22
N VAL A 350 6.81 13.58 -13.54
CA VAL A 350 6.25 14.78 -14.18
C VAL A 350 5.66 14.44 -15.55
N LYS A 351 6.36 13.66 -16.38
CA LYS A 351 5.80 13.20 -17.67
C LYS A 351 4.52 12.39 -17.51
N PHE A 352 4.45 11.55 -16.48
CA PHE A 352 3.22 10.82 -16.15
C PHE A 352 2.08 11.78 -15.83
N VAL A 353 2.33 12.81 -15.00
CA VAL A 353 1.33 13.84 -14.69
C VAL A 353 0.92 14.63 -15.94
N ASP A 354 1.86 14.98 -16.82
CA ASP A 354 1.57 15.69 -18.07
C ASP A 354 0.72 14.84 -19.02
N ALA A 355 0.95 13.52 -19.05
CA ALA A 355 0.12 12.59 -19.82
C ALA A 355 -1.33 12.51 -19.32
N LEU A 356 -1.61 12.86 -18.06
CA LEU A 356 -2.97 12.96 -17.52
C LEU A 356 -3.72 14.18 -18.07
N ARG A 357 -3.05 15.17 -18.67
CA ARG A 357 -3.64 16.38 -19.27
C ARG A 357 -4.21 16.15 -20.67
N TRP A 358 -4.62 14.93 -20.99
CA TRP A 358 -5.19 14.59 -22.29
C TRP A 358 -6.58 15.21 -22.51
N ASP A 359 -7.30 15.54 -21.42
CA ASP A 359 -8.55 16.29 -21.40
C ASP A 359 -8.53 17.27 -20.22
N ASP A 360 -8.85 18.55 -20.48
CA ASP A 360 -8.70 19.64 -19.51
C ASP A 360 -9.67 19.50 -18.33
N ASP A 361 -10.92 19.08 -18.58
CA ASP A 361 -11.94 18.92 -17.55
C ASP A 361 -11.59 17.73 -16.64
N TYR A 362 -11.10 16.63 -17.23
CA TYR A 362 -10.58 15.50 -16.48
C TYR A 362 -9.40 15.92 -15.59
N PHE A 363 -8.39 16.58 -16.15
CA PHE A 363 -7.21 16.99 -15.39
C PHE A 363 -7.55 18.02 -14.30
N LYS A 364 -8.47 18.94 -14.60
CA LYS A 364 -8.95 19.92 -13.64
C LYS A 364 -9.61 19.23 -12.45
N GLY A 365 -10.58 18.34 -12.70
CA GLY A 365 -11.32 17.63 -11.64
C GLY A 365 -10.47 16.63 -10.86
N MET A 366 -9.66 15.82 -11.55
CA MET A 366 -8.89 14.74 -10.90
C MET A 366 -7.59 15.19 -10.24
N GLN A 367 -6.97 16.27 -10.73
CA GLN A 367 -5.69 16.76 -10.21
C GLN A 367 -5.80 18.17 -9.64
N THR A 368 -6.20 19.14 -10.46
CA THR A 368 -6.00 20.56 -10.11
C THR A 368 -6.86 21.00 -8.92
N ASP A 369 -8.18 20.77 -8.97
CA ASP A 369 -9.10 21.22 -7.91
C ASP A 369 -8.85 20.47 -6.60
N ARG A 370 -8.55 19.18 -6.69
CA ARG A 370 -8.18 18.34 -5.55
C ARG A 370 -6.88 18.81 -4.90
N ASN A 371 -5.86 19.10 -5.71
CA ASN A 371 -4.59 19.63 -5.21
C ASN A 371 -4.74 20.97 -4.50
N LEU A 372 -5.60 21.86 -5.01
CA LEU A 372 -5.89 23.12 -4.33
C LEU A 372 -6.47 22.90 -2.94
N ALA A 373 -7.49 22.03 -2.82
CA ALA A 373 -8.11 21.71 -1.53
C ALA A 373 -7.12 21.03 -0.56
N MET A 374 -6.30 20.09 -1.05
CA MET A 374 -5.26 19.43 -0.27
C MET A 374 -4.17 20.41 0.19
N ALA A 375 -3.74 21.33 -0.67
CA ALA A 375 -2.73 22.35 -0.36
C ALA A 375 -3.21 23.28 0.76
N GLU A 376 -4.49 23.69 0.75
CA GLU A 376 -5.05 24.48 1.85
C GLU A 376 -5.02 23.73 3.18
N LYS A 377 -5.35 22.43 3.20
CA LYS A 377 -5.25 21.62 4.42
C LYS A 377 -3.80 21.50 4.91
N ILE A 378 -2.85 21.24 4.01
CA ILE A 378 -1.43 21.16 4.35
C ILE A 378 -0.90 22.49 4.91
N LYS A 379 -1.26 23.62 4.29
CA LYS A 379 -0.95 24.96 4.82
C LYS A 379 -1.58 25.18 6.19
N GLY A 380 -2.79 24.68 6.43
CA GLY A 380 -3.42 24.68 7.75
C GLY A 380 -2.56 23.97 8.80
N TYR A 381 -2.09 22.75 8.50
CA TYR A 381 -1.20 22.00 9.39
C TYR A 381 0.13 22.73 9.65
N LEU A 382 0.75 23.27 8.60
CA LEU A 382 2.01 24.02 8.69
C LEU A 382 1.89 25.33 9.50
N ASN A 383 0.72 25.95 9.55
CA ASN A 383 0.50 27.22 10.23
C ASN A 383 -0.11 27.10 11.64
N SER A 384 -0.47 25.88 12.04
CA SER A 384 -1.00 25.56 13.37
C SER A 384 -0.01 25.92 14.49
N ASP A 385 -0.51 26.29 15.67
CA ASP A 385 0.35 26.54 16.85
C ASP A 385 0.68 25.26 17.64
N LYS A 386 0.24 24.09 17.16
CA LYS A 386 0.32 22.82 17.88
C LYS A 386 1.70 22.16 17.86
N LYS A 387 2.57 22.52 16.91
CA LYS A 387 3.93 21.94 16.74
C LYS A 387 3.88 20.43 16.52
N GLU A 388 2.97 19.99 15.66
CA GLU A 388 2.74 18.58 15.35
C GLU A 388 3.52 18.14 14.10
N THR A 389 3.75 16.84 14.01
CA THR A 389 4.35 16.19 12.84
C THR A 389 3.30 15.38 12.10
N TYR A 390 3.20 15.59 10.79
CA TYR A 390 2.27 14.91 9.92
C TYR A 390 3.03 14.12 8.86
N MET A 391 2.57 12.91 8.56
CA MET A 391 2.93 12.22 7.33
C MET A 391 1.71 12.21 6.41
N ILE A 392 1.78 12.95 5.31
CA ILE A 392 0.73 13.09 4.31
C ILE A 392 1.06 12.18 3.13
N ALA A 393 0.36 11.05 3.03
CA ALA A 393 0.54 10.02 2.02
C ALA A 393 -0.59 10.10 0.97
N LEU A 394 -0.27 10.64 -0.20
CA LEU A 394 -1.21 10.88 -1.31
C LEU A 394 -0.66 10.26 -2.58
N GLY A 395 -1.49 10.01 -3.59
CA GLY A 395 -1.05 9.50 -4.89
C GLY A 395 0.09 10.35 -5.45
N ALA A 396 1.14 9.70 -5.95
CA ALA A 396 2.37 10.38 -6.38
C ALA A 396 2.13 11.49 -7.43
N SER A 397 1.08 11.37 -8.25
CA SER A 397 0.68 12.37 -9.23
C SER A 397 0.30 13.73 -8.60
N HIS A 398 -0.19 13.74 -7.36
CA HIS A 398 -0.59 14.97 -6.67
C HIS A 398 0.60 15.86 -6.32
N PHE A 399 1.82 15.33 -6.26
CA PHE A 399 3.00 16.09 -5.84
C PHE A 399 3.77 16.76 -6.98
N ALA A 400 3.72 16.19 -8.19
CA ALA A 400 4.57 16.58 -9.30
C ALA A 400 3.90 17.52 -10.31
N GLY A 401 4.73 18.24 -11.08
CA GLY A 401 4.30 19.15 -12.13
C GLY A 401 3.85 20.52 -11.64
N ASP A 402 3.44 21.38 -12.57
CA ASP A 402 3.13 22.80 -12.29
C ASP A 402 1.92 23.01 -11.36
N SER A 403 1.01 22.05 -11.36
CA SER A 403 -0.16 21.99 -10.48
C SER A 403 0.04 21.07 -9.28
N GLY A 404 1.26 20.54 -9.07
CA GLY A 404 1.57 19.64 -7.97
C GLY A 404 1.71 20.35 -6.62
N LEU A 405 1.46 19.62 -5.53
CA LEU A 405 1.53 20.14 -4.17
C LEU A 405 2.92 20.69 -3.80
N VAL A 406 4.00 20.11 -4.32
CA VAL A 406 5.37 20.64 -4.12
C VAL A 406 5.46 22.06 -4.67
N THR A 407 5.11 22.23 -5.95
CA THR A 407 5.10 23.52 -6.64
C THR A 407 4.17 24.54 -5.96
N MET A 408 2.98 24.11 -5.52
CA MET A 408 2.02 24.97 -4.83
C MET A 408 2.57 25.49 -3.49
N LEU A 409 3.23 24.65 -2.70
CA LEU A 409 3.82 25.05 -1.42
C LEU A 409 5.05 25.94 -1.62
N GLU A 410 5.90 25.66 -2.61
CA GLU A 410 7.03 26.51 -2.96
C GLU A 410 6.57 27.92 -3.38
N LYS A 411 5.55 28.00 -4.24
CA LYS A 411 4.92 29.29 -4.63
C LYS A 411 4.29 30.03 -3.45
N ALA A 412 3.83 29.30 -2.43
CA ALA A 412 3.32 29.88 -1.19
C ALA A 412 4.44 30.30 -0.21
N GLY A 413 5.72 30.17 -0.58
CA GLY A 413 6.86 30.61 0.21
C GLY A 413 7.43 29.57 1.17
N TYR A 414 6.96 28.32 1.12
CA TYR A 414 7.51 27.24 1.93
C TYR A 414 8.79 26.66 1.31
N LYS A 415 9.76 26.32 2.15
CA LYS A 415 10.93 25.55 1.73
C LYS A 415 10.58 24.05 1.74
N VAL A 416 10.41 23.47 0.56
CA VAL A 416 10.18 22.03 0.40
C VAL A 416 11.52 21.34 0.17
N VAL A 417 11.84 20.31 0.97
CA VAL A 417 13.13 19.60 0.92
C VAL A 417 12.90 18.13 0.62
N LYS A 418 13.40 17.66 -0.52
CA LYS A 418 13.42 16.23 -0.85
C LYS A 418 14.27 15.46 0.17
N GLN A 419 13.77 14.31 0.61
CA GLN A 419 14.43 13.42 1.59
C GLN A 419 15.06 12.22 0.91
#